data_AF-A0A8T5W6J7-F1
#
_entry.id   AF-A0A8T5W6J7-F1
#
_cell.length_a   1.000
_cell.length_b   1.000
_cell.length_c   1.000
_cell.angle_alpha   90.00
_cell.angle_beta   90.00
_cell.angle_gamma   90.00
#
_symmetry.space_group_name_H-M   'P 1'
#
loop_
_entity.id
_entity.type
_entity.pdbx_description
1 polymer ?
#
loop_
_entity_poly.entity_id
_entity_poly.type
_entity_poly.pdbx_seq_one_letter_code
_entity_poly.pdbx_strand_id
1 'polypeptide(L)'
;MRGKKLLAAFLLGVGLCFVPALGYGEVQEWTYERKASYMDICLLRAEIDYMMNNPTNFLSINFYYDPDGRFGRIEKLPESISTKSKIFVVVRDTRRVFSDKSGIVLLDEFKKELEVIYSYSSIGAVAMDMNADIVAIFCDRENIPLGYFYQGEYHLWEK
;
A
#
# COMPACT_ATOMS: atom_id res chain seq x y z
N MET A 1 50.58 23.83 -45.32
CA MET A 1 50.39 22.83 -44.22
C MET A 1 50.11 23.43 -42.84
N ARG A 2 50.46 24.69 -42.53
CA ARG A 2 50.23 25.31 -41.20
C ARG A 2 48.74 25.49 -40.82
N GLY A 3 47.88 25.85 -41.76
CA GLY A 3 46.44 26.06 -41.49
C GLY A 3 45.67 24.80 -41.07
N LYS A 4 46.02 23.62 -41.62
CA LYS A 4 45.38 22.35 -41.25
C LYS A 4 45.71 21.91 -39.82
N LYS A 5 46.91 22.25 -39.32
CA LYS A 5 47.33 21.94 -37.94
C LYS A 5 46.63 22.84 -36.92
N LEU A 6 46.40 24.11 -37.26
CA LEU A 6 45.62 25.06 -36.45
C LEU A 6 44.15 24.67 -36.35
N LEU A 7 43.55 24.23 -37.45
CA LEU A 7 42.16 23.77 -37.47
C LEU A 7 41.97 22.50 -36.61
N ALA A 8 42.91 21.56 -36.70
CA ALA A 8 42.88 20.33 -35.89
C ALA A 8 43.05 20.62 -34.38
N ALA A 9 43.92 21.57 -34.02
CA ALA A 9 44.09 21.99 -32.63
C ALA A 9 42.83 22.68 -32.08
N PHE A 10 42.15 23.49 -32.90
CA PHE A 10 40.91 24.15 -32.52
C PHE A 10 39.76 23.15 -32.33
N LEU A 11 39.63 22.17 -33.23
CA LEU A 11 38.63 21.10 -33.13
C LEU A 11 38.86 20.18 -31.91
N LEU A 12 40.12 19.88 -31.58
CA LEU A 12 40.47 19.12 -30.36
C LEU A 12 40.19 19.92 -29.08
N GLY A 13 40.45 21.23 -29.07
CA GLY A 13 40.15 22.10 -27.94
C GLY A 13 38.65 22.21 -27.66
N VAL A 14 37.83 22.38 -28.71
CA VAL A 14 36.37 22.43 -28.57
C VAL A 14 35.80 21.07 -28.17
N GLY A 15 36.32 19.96 -28.71
CA GLY A 15 35.91 18.60 -28.31
C GLY A 15 36.19 18.26 -26.84
N LEU A 16 37.28 18.80 -26.28
CA LEU A 16 37.63 18.63 -24.86
C LEU A 16 36.81 19.53 -23.92
N CYS A 17 36.27 20.66 -24.39
CA CYS A 17 35.33 21.49 -23.64
C CYS A 17 33.92 20.88 -23.54
N PHE A 18 33.60 19.87 -24.36
CA PHE A 18 32.32 19.15 -24.36
C PHE A 18 32.45 17.70 -23.89
N VAL A 19 33.58 17.30 -23.29
CA VAL A 19 33.57 16.13 -22.43
C VAL A 19 32.76 16.55 -21.22
N PRO A 20 31.60 15.94 -20.91
CA PRO A 20 30.95 16.19 -19.65
C PRO A 20 31.98 15.72 -18.62
N ALA A 21 32.62 16.67 -17.94
CA ALA A 21 33.44 16.40 -16.77
C ALA A 21 32.63 15.43 -15.94
N LEU A 22 33.14 14.19 -15.81
CA LEU A 22 32.51 13.04 -15.16
C LEU A 22 31.48 13.54 -14.17
N GLY A 23 30.25 13.67 -14.67
CA GLY A 23 29.14 14.10 -13.87
C GLY A 23 28.91 12.92 -12.98
N TYR A 24 29.51 12.93 -11.80
CA TYR A 24 28.80 12.50 -10.62
C TYR A 24 27.51 13.32 -10.66
N GLY A 25 26.52 12.79 -11.38
CA GLY A 25 25.16 13.27 -11.28
C GLY A 25 24.88 13.11 -9.81
N GLU A 26 24.90 14.22 -9.09
CA GLU A 26 24.39 14.28 -7.74
C GLU A 26 22.94 13.79 -7.89
N VAL A 27 22.77 12.51 -7.57
CA VAL A 27 21.49 11.82 -7.53
C VAL A 27 20.73 12.60 -6.47
N GLN A 28 19.86 13.48 -6.98
CA GLN A 28 19.12 14.45 -6.21
C GLN A 28 18.44 13.69 -5.07
N GLU A 29 18.57 14.13 -3.83
CA GLU A 29 18.27 13.32 -2.62
C GLU A 29 16.86 12.68 -2.60
N TRP A 30 15.91 13.20 -3.39
CA TRP A 30 14.57 12.61 -3.61
C TRP A 30 14.55 11.34 -4.50
N THR A 31 15.62 11.06 -5.24
CA THR A 31 15.86 9.79 -5.96
C THR A 31 16.56 8.75 -5.11
N TYR A 32 16.87 9.07 -3.83
CA TYR A 32 17.10 8.06 -2.81
C TYR A 32 15.75 7.40 -2.49
N GLU A 33 15.26 6.59 -3.43
CA GLU A 33 14.09 5.76 -3.25
C GLU A 33 14.30 4.95 -1.97
N ARG A 34 13.41 5.17 -1.00
CA ARG A 34 13.28 4.26 0.13
C ARG A 34 12.93 2.92 -0.50
N LYS A 35 13.91 2.02 -0.62
CA LYS A 35 13.70 0.69 -1.20
C LYS A 35 12.45 0.11 -0.56
N ALA A 36 11.45 -0.19 -1.39
CA ALA A 36 10.22 -0.81 -0.93
C ALA A 36 10.60 -2.06 -0.13
N SER A 37 10.06 -2.18 1.08
CA SER A 37 10.36 -3.35 1.88
C SER A 37 9.75 -4.59 1.21
N TYR A 38 10.29 -5.78 1.51
CA TYR A 38 9.70 -7.03 1.06
C TYR A 38 8.22 -7.14 1.47
N MET A 39 7.89 -6.61 2.66
CA MET A 39 6.52 -6.49 3.16
C MET A 39 5.66 -5.64 2.21
N ASP A 40 6.09 -4.43 1.86
CA ASP A 40 5.33 -3.54 0.97
C ASP A 40 5.06 -4.19 -0.39
N ILE A 41 6.04 -4.92 -0.93
CA ILE A 41 5.90 -5.64 -2.20
C ILE A 41 4.85 -6.76 -2.09
N CYS A 42 4.87 -7.52 -0.99
CA CYS A 42 3.90 -8.61 -0.78
C CYS A 42 2.48 -8.05 -0.62
N LEU A 43 2.32 -6.98 0.16
CA LEU A 43 1.03 -6.33 0.37
C LEU A 43 0.47 -5.72 -0.92
N LEU A 44 1.31 -5.04 -1.72
CA LEU A 44 0.90 -4.52 -3.02
C LEU A 44 0.49 -5.65 -3.98
N ARG A 45 1.23 -6.77 -3.95
CA ARG A 45 0.87 -7.93 -4.76
C ARG A 45 -0.48 -8.52 -4.36
N ALA A 46 -0.77 -8.58 -3.06
CA ALA A 46 -2.07 -9.02 -2.56
C ALA A 46 -3.22 -8.10 -2.99
N GLU A 47 -3.00 -6.79 -3.01
CA GLU A 47 -3.97 -5.83 -3.54
C GLU A 47 -4.28 -6.11 -5.02
N ILE A 48 -3.24 -6.32 -5.83
CA ILE A 48 -3.37 -6.65 -7.25
C ILE A 48 -4.08 -8.00 -7.43
N ASP A 49 -3.67 -9.03 -6.67
CA ASP A 49 -4.28 -10.35 -6.72
C ASP A 49 -5.79 -10.28 -6.39
N TYR A 50 -6.17 -9.49 -5.38
CA TYR A 50 -7.57 -9.25 -5.05
C TYR A 50 -8.32 -8.61 -6.22
N MET A 51 -7.79 -7.52 -6.78
CA MET A 51 -8.42 -6.80 -7.88
C MET A 51 -8.60 -7.67 -9.13
N MET A 52 -7.60 -8.50 -9.45
CA MET A 52 -7.63 -9.38 -10.62
C MET A 52 -8.64 -10.52 -10.48
N ASN A 53 -8.80 -11.06 -9.28
CA ASN A 53 -9.77 -12.13 -9.01
C ASN A 53 -11.20 -11.60 -8.78
N ASN A 54 -11.34 -10.32 -8.43
CA ASN A 54 -12.63 -9.69 -8.10
C ASN A 54 -12.90 -8.43 -8.94
N PRO A 55 -12.78 -8.47 -10.29
CA PRO A 55 -12.79 -7.28 -11.14
C PRO A 55 -14.13 -6.53 -11.17
N THR A 56 -15.22 -7.21 -10.78
CA THR A 56 -16.57 -6.62 -10.70
C THR A 56 -17.00 -6.31 -9.27
N ASN A 57 -16.15 -6.57 -8.27
CA ASN A 57 -16.51 -6.31 -6.89
C ASN A 57 -16.55 -4.81 -6.60
N PHE A 58 -17.39 -4.42 -5.65
CA PHE A 58 -17.62 -3.04 -5.26
C PHE A 58 -16.74 -2.62 -4.09
N LEU A 59 -15.84 -3.50 -3.67
CA LEU A 59 -14.92 -3.29 -2.57
C LEU A 59 -13.55 -2.87 -3.11
N SER A 60 -13.04 -1.78 -2.55
CA SER A 60 -11.64 -1.38 -2.68
C SER A 60 -10.91 -1.88 -1.45
N ILE A 61 -9.82 -2.62 -1.64
CA ILE A 61 -9.00 -3.16 -0.55
C ILE A 61 -7.64 -2.48 -0.60
N ASN A 62 -7.18 -1.99 0.54
CA ASN A 62 -5.84 -1.43 0.66
C ASN A 62 -5.12 -2.06 1.84
N PHE A 63 -3.83 -2.34 1.65
CA PHE A 63 -2.99 -2.98 2.66
C PHE A 63 -1.85 -2.07 3.09
N TYR A 64 -1.61 -2.01 4.38
CA TYR A 64 -0.52 -1.25 4.97
C TYR A 64 0.16 -2.06 6.06
N TYR A 65 1.47 -2.01 6.14
CA TYR A 65 2.16 -2.44 7.35
C TYR A 65 2.34 -1.25 8.28
N ASP A 66 1.89 -1.36 9.53
CA ASP A 66 1.93 -0.26 10.49
C ASP A 66 2.99 -0.47 11.57
N PRO A 67 4.26 -0.07 11.35
CA PRO A 67 5.32 -0.30 12.33
C PRO A 67 5.11 0.45 13.65
N ASP A 68 4.33 1.53 13.64
CA ASP A 68 4.26 2.50 14.74
C ASP A 68 2.87 2.60 15.38
N GLY A 69 1.85 1.95 14.81
CA GLY A 69 0.46 2.01 15.28
C GLY A 69 -0.25 3.32 14.93
N ARG A 70 0.15 3.98 13.83
CA ARG A 70 -0.40 5.29 13.43
C ARG A 70 -1.79 5.16 12.82
N PHE A 71 -2.08 4.07 12.12
CA PHE A 71 -3.34 3.89 11.40
C PHE A 71 -4.52 3.74 12.36
N GLY A 72 -4.31 3.15 13.54
CA GLY A 72 -5.34 3.12 14.58
C GLY A 72 -5.89 4.50 14.93
N ARG A 73 -5.03 5.52 14.96
CA ARG A 73 -5.43 6.91 15.25
C ARG A 73 -6.04 7.61 14.03
N ILE A 74 -5.48 7.38 12.85
CA ILE A 74 -5.95 7.98 11.59
C ILE A 74 -7.38 7.54 11.29
N GLU A 75 -7.65 6.25 11.43
CA GLU A 75 -8.97 5.64 11.18
C GLU A 75 -9.89 5.67 12.39
N LYS A 76 -9.47 6.33 13.48
CA LYS A 76 -10.27 6.51 14.72
C LYS A 76 -10.77 5.18 15.31
N LEU A 77 -9.94 4.14 15.27
CA LEU A 77 -10.23 2.90 15.97
C LEU A 77 -10.33 3.13 17.49
N PRO A 78 -11.14 2.32 18.21
CA PRO A 78 -11.16 2.33 19.67
C PRO A 78 -9.74 2.28 20.26
N GLU A 79 -9.51 3.02 21.35
CA GLU A 79 -8.16 3.18 21.95
C GLU A 79 -7.53 1.86 22.39
N SER A 80 -8.35 0.84 22.66
CA SER A 80 -7.90 -0.51 23.02
C SER A 80 -7.29 -1.29 21.85
N ILE A 81 -7.46 -0.83 20.61
CA ILE A 81 -7.01 -1.52 19.40
C ILE A 81 -5.63 -1.01 19.01
N SER A 82 -4.65 -1.91 19.07
CA SER A 82 -3.30 -1.62 18.58
C SER A 82 -3.13 -2.12 17.16
N THR A 83 -2.76 -1.21 16.26
CA THR A 83 -2.31 -1.51 14.88
C THR A 83 -0.79 -1.68 14.79
N LYS A 84 -0.05 -1.42 15.87
CA LYS A 84 1.41 -1.46 15.86
C LYS A 84 1.95 -2.85 15.52
N SER A 85 2.89 -2.88 14.58
CA SER A 85 3.52 -4.07 14.01
C SER A 85 2.52 -5.05 13.38
N LYS A 86 1.39 -4.55 12.87
CA LYS A 86 0.36 -5.36 12.21
C LYS A 86 0.18 -4.91 10.76
N ILE A 87 -0.41 -5.79 9.98
CA ILE A 87 -0.93 -5.48 8.66
C ILE A 87 -2.34 -4.89 8.86
N PHE A 88 -2.47 -3.64 8.49
CA PHE A 88 -3.72 -2.91 8.51
C PHE A 88 -4.41 -3.00 7.14
N VAL A 89 -5.65 -3.46 7.14
CA VAL A 89 -6.46 -3.66 5.93
C VAL A 89 -7.64 -2.71 5.94
N VAL A 90 -7.75 -1.89 4.91
CA VAL A 90 -8.91 -1.03 4.71
C VAL A 90 -9.78 -1.64 3.62
N VAL A 91 -10.99 -2.05 3.99
CA VAL A 91 -12.02 -2.52 3.07
C VAL A 91 -13.00 -1.36 2.89
N ARG A 92 -13.18 -0.88 1.66
CA ARG A 92 -14.08 0.26 1.38
C ARG A 92 -15.15 -0.12 0.38
N ASP A 93 -16.41 0.06 0.74
CA ASP A 93 -17.53 -0.03 -0.19
C ASP A 93 -17.60 1.19 -1.11
N THR A 94 -17.28 1.00 -2.38
CA THR A 94 -17.26 2.06 -3.38
C THR A 94 -18.65 2.42 -3.93
N ARG A 95 -19.68 1.58 -3.71
CA ARG A 95 -21.00 1.73 -4.32
C ARG A 95 -22.16 1.91 -3.33
N ARG A 96 -21.88 1.98 -2.02
CA ARG A 96 -22.90 2.07 -0.95
C ARG A 96 -23.88 0.89 -0.98
N VAL A 97 -23.38 -0.28 -1.34
CA VAL A 97 -24.16 -1.53 -1.30
C VAL A 97 -24.41 -1.96 0.15
N PHE A 98 -23.56 -1.53 1.09
CA PHE A 98 -23.54 -2.03 2.46
C PHE A 98 -24.01 -1.01 3.51
N SER A 99 -24.16 0.27 3.17
CA SER A 99 -24.55 1.33 4.13
C SER A 99 -25.92 1.11 4.78
N ASP A 100 -26.85 0.49 4.05
CA ASP A 100 -28.24 0.29 4.48
C ASP A 100 -28.52 -1.15 4.93
N LYS A 101 -27.50 -2.03 4.92
CA LYS A 101 -27.66 -3.41 5.34
C LYS A 101 -27.77 -3.50 6.87
N SER A 102 -28.45 -4.55 7.35
CA SER A 102 -28.47 -4.86 8.78
C SER A 102 -27.09 -5.29 9.26
N GLY A 103 -26.80 -5.07 10.54
CA GLY A 103 -25.49 -5.38 11.13
C GLY A 103 -25.06 -6.84 10.94
N ILE A 104 -25.99 -7.80 11.02
CA ILE A 104 -25.68 -9.22 10.81
C ILE A 104 -25.21 -9.48 9.38
N VAL A 105 -25.91 -8.93 8.38
CA VAL A 105 -25.53 -9.14 6.97
C VAL A 105 -24.22 -8.42 6.66
N LEU A 106 -24.00 -7.24 7.24
CA LEU A 106 -22.74 -6.52 7.11
C LEU A 106 -21.56 -7.35 7.64
N LEU A 107 -21.71 -7.93 8.83
CA LEU A 107 -20.64 -8.69 9.48
C LEU A 107 -20.33 -10.00 8.75
N ASP A 108 -21.34 -10.71 8.24
CA ASP A 108 -21.15 -11.93 7.45
C ASP A 108 -20.36 -11.66 6.16
N GLU A 109 -20.72 -10.59 5.44
CA GLU A 109 -20.03 -10.18 4.22
C GLU A 109 -18.61 -9.71 4.50
N PHE A 110 -18.42 -8.90 5.56
CA PHE A 110 -17.08 -8.46 5.95
C PHE A 110 -16.18 -9.63 6.32
N LYS A 111 -16.69 -10.60 7.08
CA LYS A 111 -15.97 -11.82 7.43
C LYS A 111 -15.56 -12.61 6.19
N LYS A 112 -16.52 -12.86 5.29
CA LYS A 112 -16.28 -13.61 4.05
C LYS A 112 -15.21 -12.94 3.19
N GLU A 113 -15.28 -11.63 3.03
CA GLU A 113 -14.32 -10.87 2.22
C GLU A 113 -12.93 -10.87 2.86
N LEU A 114 -12.84 -10.72 4.18
CA LEU A 114 -11.56 -10.73 4.88
C LEU A 114 -10.89 -12.13 4.84
N GLU A 115 -11.66 -13.20 4.92
CA GLU A 115 -11.16 -14.59 4.74
C GLU A 115 -10.65 -14.81 3.31
N VAL A 116 -11.35 -14.30 2.29
CA VAL A 116 -10.88 -14.34 0.89
C VAL A 116 -9.58 -13.57 0.74
N ILE A 117 -9.48 -12.37 1.29
CA ILE A 117 -8.26 -11.56 1.31
C ILE A 117 -7.09 -12.33 1.95
N TYR A 118 -7.33 -12.94 3.11
CA TYR A 118 -6.29 -13.67 3.82
C TYR A 118 -5.81 -14.93 3.07
N SER A 119 -6.67 -15.51 2.23
CA SER A 119 -6.32 -16.69 1.43
C SER A 119 -5.27 -16.45 0.33
N TYR A 120 -4.99 -15.20 -0.03
CA TYR A 120 -3.98 -14.90 -1.06
C TYR A 120 -2.57 -15.24 -0.57
N SER A 121 -1.81 -15.97 -1.39
CA SER A 121 -0.45 -16.42 -1.07
C SER A 121 0.52 -15.28 -0.76
N SER A 122 0.27 -14.11 -1.34
CA SER A 122 1.03 -12.88 -1.12
C SER A 122 0.84 -12.33 0.30
N ILE A 123 -0.36 -12.44 0.88
CA ILE A 123 -0.61 -12.18 2.31
C ILE A 123 0.00 -13.27 3.18
N GLY A 124 -0.19 -14.55 2.83
CA GLY A 124 0.35 -15.66 3.61
C GLY A 124 1.88 -15.68 3.71
N ALA A 125 2.58 -15.01 2.79
CA ALA A 125 4.03 -14.82 2.87
C ALA A 125 4.48 -13.86 3.98
N VAL A 126 3.58 -13.04 4.52
CA VAL A 126 3.87 -11.98 5.49
C VAL A 126 2.97 -11.93 6.72
N ALA A 127 1.81 -12.61 6.68
CA ALA A 127 0.89 -12.78 7.79
C ALA A 127 0.76 -14.27 8.13
N MET A 128 1.39 -14.70 9.22
CA MET A 128 1.42 -16.11 9.65
C MET A 128 0.15 -16.50 10.41
N ASP A 129 -0.47 -15.56 11.11
CA ASP A 129 -1.70 -15.75 11.85
C ASP A 129 -2.61 -14.54 11.66
N MET A 130 -3.73 -14.73 10.96
CA MET A 130 -4.72 -13.68 10.73
C MET A 130 -5.15 -12.97 12.02
N ASN A 131 -5.35 -13.71 13.11
CA ASN A 131 -5.86 -13.16 14.37
C ASN A 131 -4.80 -12.29 15.06
N ALA A 132 -3.53 -12.64 14.91
CA ALA A 132 -2.42 -11.93 15.53
C ALA A 132 -1.89 -10.80 14.63
N ASP A 133 -1.88 -10.98 13.31
CA ASP A 133 -1.13 -10.12 12.38
C ASP A 133 -2.02 -9.10 11.67
N ILE A 134 -3.34 -9.33 11.58
CA ILE A 134 -4.27 -8.48 10.82
C ILE A 134 -5.11 -7.62 11.75
N VAL A 135 -5.24 -6.35 11.40
CA VAL A 135 -6.34 -5.47 11.83
C VAL A 135 -7.04 -4.99 10.58
N ALA A 136 -8.35 -5.14 10.51
CA ALA A 136 -9.10 -4.67 9.35
C ALA A 136 -10.19 -3.70 9.77
N ILE A 137 -10.45 -2.69 8.94
CA ILE A 137 -11.60 -1.80 9.06
C ILE A 137 -12.45 -1.91 7.81
N PHE A 138 -13.76 -1.97 8.00
CA PHE A 138 -14.73 -1.91 6.91
C PHE A 138 -15.42 -0.56 6.93
N CYS A 139 -15.30 0.19 5.83
CA CYS A 139 -15.81 1.53 5.69
C CYS A 139 -16.80 1.62 4.53
N ASP A 140 -17.74 2.56 4.64
CA ASP A 140 -18.57 2.96 3.53
C ASP A 140 -17.79 3.84 2.52
N ARG A 141 -18.50 4.31 1.49
CA ARG A 141 -17.92 5.19 0.45
C ARG A 141 -17.39 6.51 1.01
N GLU A 142 -17.95 7.02 2.09
CA GLU A 142 -17.59 8.28 2.73
C GLU A 142 -16.49 8.11 3.79
N ASN A 143 -15.91 6.91 3.91
CA ASN A 143 -14.95 6.53 4.97
C ASN A 143 -15.57 6.53 6.37
N ILE A 144 -16.87 6.30 6.48
CA ILE A 144 -17.53 6.08 7.76
C ILE A 144 -17.29 4.61 8.13
N PRO A 145 -16.66 4.33 9.29
CA PRO A 145 -16.48 2.96 9.76
C PRO A 145 -17.82 2.27 9.99
N LEU A 146 -17.96 1.06 9.47
CA LEU A 146 -19.12 0.18 9.64
C LEU A 146 -18.80 -1.02 10.54
N GLY A 147 -17.53 -1.41 10.60
CA GLY A 147 -17.05 -2.47 11.48
C GLY A 147 -15.53 -2.63 11.43
N TYR A 148 -15.00 -3.46 12.31
CA TYR A 148 -13.57 -3.77 12.36
C TYR A 148 -13.32 -5.22 12.80
N PHE A 149 -12.14 -5.72 12.47
CA PHE A 149 -11.61 -7.01 12.88
C PHE A 149 -10.36 -6.81 13.73
N TYR A 150 -10.31 -7.43 14.90
CA TYR A 150 -9.17 -7.40 15.79
C TYR A 150 -9.10 -8.66 16.65
N GLN A 151 -7.92 -9.28 16.75
CA GLN A 151 -7.69 -10.44 17.63
C GLN A 151 -8.64 -11.63 17.38
N GLY A 152 -9.06 -11.84 16.13
CA GLY A 152 -9.96 -12.94 15.76
C GLY A 152 -11.45 -12.60 15.92
N GLU A 153 -11.79 -11.41 16.39
CA GLU A 153 -13.16 -10.97 16.61
C GLU A 153 -13.58 -9.91 15.59
N TYR A 154 -14.84 -10.00 15.17
CA TYR A 154 -15.49 -9.03 14.29
C TYR A 154 -16.45 -8.18 15.11
N HIS A 155 -16.35 -6.87 14.95
CA HIS A 155 -17.15 -5.91 15.69
C HIS A 155 -17.86 -4.98 14.72
N LEU A 156 -19.15 -4.74 14.97
CA LEU A 156 -19.88 -3.67 14.30
C LEU A 156 -19.50 -2.34 14.94
N TRP A 157 -19.45 -1.29 14.13
CA TRP A 157 -19.32 0.05 14.66
C TRP A 157 -20.64 0.46 15.35
N GLU A 158 -20.57 0.88 16.60
CA GLU A 158 -21.73 1.44 17.29
C GLU A 158 -22.15 2.73 16.58
N LYS A 159 -23.44 2.84 16.22
CA LYS A 159 -24.02 4.03 15.58
C LYS A 159 -24.35 5.10 16.60
#